data_AF-A0A6A3PIV5-F1
#
_entry.id   AF-A0A6A3PIV5-F1
#
_cell.length_a   1.000
_cell.length_b   1.000
_cell.length_c   1.000
_cell.angle_alpha   90.00
_cell.angle_beta   90.00
_cell.angle_gamma   90.00
#
_symmetry.space_group_name_H-M   'P 1'
#
loop_
_entity.id
_entity.type
_entity.pdbx_description
1 polymer ?
#
loop_
_entity_poly.entity_id
_entity_poly.type
_entity_poly.pdbx_seq_one_letter_code
_entity_poly.pdbx_strand_id
1 'polypeptide(L)'
;AEMTVPQPVYEYIGPPKLVDWDQASLVKWRRAREQYEENIHERSTYEIGKDKSQITDEDIMVKVKERCETTNRDYLANPTALFTQNLKMGLMVKDVPDRVAKYFRQFEKIIADNRFHEHLGRG
;
A
#
# COMPACT_ATOMS: atom_id res chain seq x y z
N ALA A 1 -19.80 15.59 8.34
CA ALA A 1 -19.91 14.31 7.63
C ALA A 1 -18.74 13.45 8.08
N GLU A 2 -19.00 12.36 8.80
CA GLU A 2 -17.98 11.34 9.08
C GLU A 2 -17.53 10.78 7.73
N MET A 3 -16.34 11.17 7.29
CA MET A 3 -15.67 10.50 6.20
C MET A 3 -15.09 9.22 6.80
N THR A 4 -15.85 8.11 6.72
CA THR A 4 -15.29 6.78 6.94
C THR A 4 -14.21 6.56 5.91
N VAL A 5 -12.96 6.82 6.31
CA VAL A 5 -11.77 6.46 5.55
C VAL A 5 -11.86 4.94 5.35
N PRO A 6 -11.81 4.42 4.10
CA PRO A 6 -11.82 2.99 3.87
C PRO A 6 -10.69 2.37 4.68
N GLN A 7 -10.99 1.33 5.45
CA GLN A 7 -9.96 0.62 6.20
C GLN A 7 -8.90 0.13 5.20
N PRO A 8 -7.59 0.29 5.49
CA PRO A 8 -6.54 -0.16 4.58
C PRO A 8 -6.58 -1.70 4.50
N VAL A 9 -7.23 -2.26 3.48
CA VAL A 9 -7.31 -3.70 3.19
C VAL A 9 -5.97 -4.17 2.60
N TYR A 10 -4.91 -4.16 3.40
CA TYR A 10 -3.61 -4.73 3.04
C TYR A 10 -3.40 -6.13 3.64
N GLU A 11 -4.43 -6.76 4.19
CA GLU A 11 -4.28 -8.13 4.67
C GLU A 11 -4.07 -9.08 3.48
N TYR A 12 -2.94 -9.78 3.50
CA TYR A 12 -2.61 -10.77 2.48
C TYR A 12 -3.64 -11.91 2.55
N ILE A 13 -4.40 -12.08 1.47
CA ILE A 13 -5.36 -13.17 1.34
C ILE A 13 -4.59 -14.31 0.66
N GLY A 14 -4.16 -15.27 1.47
CA GLY A 14 -3.37 -16.40 1.02
C GLY A 14 -4.24 -17.60 0.62
N PRO A 15 -3.83 -18.40 -0.38
CA PRO A 15 -4.53 -19.61 -0.73
C PRO A 15 -4.49 -20.63 0.42
N PRO A 16 -5.56 -21.42 0.63
CA PRO A 16 -5.58 -22.43 1.68
C PRO A 16 -4.59 -23.56 1.37
N LYS A 17 -3.89 -24.04 2.40
CA LYS A 17 -2.97 -25.17 2.29
C LYS A 17 -3.72 -26.48 2.49
N LEU A 18 -3.44 -27.46 1.63
CA LEU A 18 -3.92 -28.81 1.83
C LEU A 18 -3.01 -29.50 2.86
N VAL A 19 -3.58 -29.90 3.99
CA VAL A 19 -2.83 -30.46 5.13
C VAL A 19 -2.69 -31.99 5.06
N ASP A 20 -3.68 -32.66 4.46
CA ASP A 20 -3.72 -34.11 4.27
C ASP A 20 -4.75 -34.46 3.17
N TRP A 21 -4.75 -35.71 2.72
CA TRP A 21 -5.62 -36.26 1.68
C TRP A 21 -6.81 -37.07 2.23
N ASP A 22 -7.02 -37.09 3.55
CA ASP A 22 -8.23 -37.67 4.13
C ASP A 22 -9.49 -36.88 3.73
N GLN A 23 -10.66 -37.54 3.80
CA GLN A 23 -11.92 -36.94 3.37
C GLN A 23 -12.24 -35.64 4.11
N ALA A 24 -11.98 -35.57 5.42
CA ALA A 24 -12.29 -34.38 6.21
C ALA A 24 -11.37 -33.22 5.84
N SER A 25 -10.08 -33.47 5.61
CA SER A 25 -9.12 -32.47 5.14
C SER A 25 -9.46 -31.95 3.75
N LEU A 26 -9.86 -32.83 2.82
CA LEU A 26 -10.28 -32.44 1.48
C LEU A 26 -11.55 -31.57 1.48
N VAL A 27 -12.54 -31.92 2.30
CA VAL A 27 -13.78 -31.12 2.44
C VAL A 27 -13.47 -29.75 3.06
N LYS A 28 -12.64 -29.70 4.10
CA LYS A 28 -12.22 -28.43 4.71
C LYS A 28 -11.46 -27.55 3.73
N TRP A 29 -10.51 -28.13 3.00
CA TRP A 29 -9.73 -27.40 1.99
C TRP A 29 -10.63 -26.85 0.88
N ARG A 30 -11.58 -27.65 0.37
CA ARG A 30 -12.52 -27.21 -0.68
C ARG A 30 -13.32 -25.98 -0.22
N ARG A 31 -13.91 -26.02 0.97
CA ARG A 31 -14.68 -24.88 1.50
C ARG A 31 -13.81 -23.64 1.69
N ALA A 32 -12.62 -23.80 2.24
CA ALA A 32 -11.67 -22.71 2.39
C ALA A 32 -11.23 -22.14 1.03
N ARG A 33 -11.15 -22.99 0.00
CA ARG A 33 -10.77 -22.60 -1.35
C ARG A 33 -11.87 -21.78 -2.03
N GLU A 34 -13.13 -22.18 -1.88
CA GLU A 34 -14.29 -21.43 -2.38
C GLU A 34 -14.33 -20.02 -1.75
N GLN A 35 -14.15 -19.91 -0.43
CA GLN A 35 -14.09 -18.62 0.26
C GLN A 35 -12.90 -17.77 -0.19
N TYR A 36 -11.73 -18.38 -0.36
CA TYR A 36 -10.55 -17.68 -0.88
C TYR A 36 -10.82 -17.07 -2.25
N GLU A 37 -11.41 -17.84 -3.18
CA GLU A 37 -11.70 -17.36 -4.52
C GLU A 37 -12.73 -16.22 -4.51
N GLU A 38 -13.78 -16.33 -3.71
CA GLU A 38 -14.77 -15.27 -3.52
C GLU A 38 -14.13 -13.97 -3.01
N ASN A 39 -13.33 -14.04 -1.95
CA ASN A 39 -12.63 -12.88 -1.39
C ASN A 39 -11.67 -12.23 -2.40
N ILE A 40 -10.96 -13.05 -3.21
CA ILE A 40 -10.08 -12.53 -4.26
C ILE A 40 -10.88 -11.82 -5.35
N HIS A 41 -12.06 -12.34 -5.73
CA HIS A 41 -12.92 -11.69 -6.72
C HIS A 41 -13.51 -10.38 -6.22
N GLU A 42 -14.00 -10.33 -4.97
CA GLU A 42 -14.50 -9.10 -4.36
C GLU A 42 -13.42 -8.02 -4.35
N ARG A 43 -12.22 -8.37 -3.90
CA ARG A 43 -11.09 -7.43 -3.88
C ARG A 43 -10.68 -6.99 -5.28
N SER A 44 -10.64 -7.90 -6.24
CA SER A 44 -10.31 -7.55 -7.63
C SER A 44 -11.36 -6.60 -8.23
N THR A 45 -12.63 -6.82 -7.95
CA THR A 45 -13.75 -5.95 -8.37
C THR A 45 -13.60 -4.56 -7.77
N TYR A 46 -13.28 -4.48 -6.48
CA TYR A 46 -13.04 -3.22 -5.79
C TYR A 46 -11.86 -2.43 -6.37
N GLU A 47 -10.70 -3.09 -6.57
CA GLU A 47 -9.46 -2.45 -7.04
C GLU A 47 -9.51 -2.04 -8.53
N ILE A 48 -10.15 -2.86 -9.37
CA ILE A 48 -10.22 -2.64 -10.83
C ILE A 48 -11.47 -1.81 -11.20
N GLY A 49 -12.51 -1.83 -10.37
CA GLY A 49 -13.78 -1.13 -10.65
C GLY A 49 -14.62 -1.79 -11.73
N LYS A 50 -14.40 -3.08 -12.00
CA LYS A 50 -15.13 -3.88 -13.00
C LYS A 50 -15.82 -5.06 -12.34
N ASP A 51 -16.91 -5.52 -12.95
CA ASP A 51 -17.56 -6.77 -12.54
C ASP A 51 -16.61 -7.98 -12.69
N LYS A 52 -16.79 -8.99 -11.84
CA LYS A 52 -16.03 -10.25 -11.84
C LYS A 52 -15.93 -10.88 -13.24
N SER A 53 -16.99 -10.85 -14.04
CA SER A 53 -17.03 -11.46 -15.38
C SER A 53 -16.23 -10.68 -16.43
N GLN A 54 -15.90 -9.42 -16.14
CA GLN A 54 -15.26 -8.50 -17.08
C GLN A 54 -13.79 -8.21 -16.73
N ILE A 55 -13.30 -8.73 -15.58
CA ILE A 55 -11.90 -8.61 -15.19
C ILE A 55 -11.06 -9.54 -16.06
N THR A 56 -10.07 -8.96 -16.75
CA THR A 56 -9.12 -9.68 -17.60
C THR A 56 -7.73 -9.69 -16.98
N ASP A 57 -6.87 -10.62 -17.43
CA ASP A 57 -5.46 -10.65 -17.02
C ASP A 57 -4.75 -9.33 -17.35
N GLU A 58 -5.12 -8.66 -18.45
CA GLU A 58 -4.58 -7.34 -18.81
C GLU A 58 -4.90 -6.29 -17.74
N ASP A 59 -6.13 -6.26 -17.22
CA ASP A 59 -6.52 -5.35 -16.14
C ASP A 59 -5.72 -5.58 -14.86
N ILE A 60 -5.48 -6.85 -14.52
CA ILE A 60 -4.66 -7.24 -13.37
C ILE A 60 -3.22 -6.77 -13.59
N MET A 61 -2.66 -7.00 -14.78
CA MET A 61 -1.29 -6.63 -15.10
C MET A 61 -1.10 -5.10 -15.11
N VAL A 62 -2.09 -4.33 -15.54
CA VAL A 62 -2.08 -2.85 -15.42
C VAL A 62 -1.98 -2.45 -13.95
N LYS A 63 -2.80 -3.02 -13.06
CA LYS A 63 -2.75 -2.73 -11.62
C LYS A 63 -1.43 -3.14 -10.97
N VAL A 64 -0.90 -4.31 -11.34
CA VAL A 64 0.43 -4.77 -10.88
C VAL A 64 1.51 -3.80 -11.32
N LYS A 65 1.47 -3.35 -12.58
CA LYS A 65 2.43 -2.38 -13.12
C LYS A 65 2.32 -1.02 -12.44
N GLU A 66 1.12 -0.45 -12.29
CA GLU A 66 0.89 0.78 -11.53
C GLU A 66 1.45 0.68 -10.10
N ARG A 67 1.20 -0.45 -9.42
CA ARG A 67 1.73 -0.70 -8.09
C ARG A 67 3.25 -0.84 -8.10
N CYS A 68 3.83 -1.59 -9.03
CA CYS A 68 5.28 -1.70 -9.15
C CYS A 68 5.95 -0.36 -9.51
N GLU A 69 5.34 0.48 -10.35
CA GLU A 69 5.87 1.80 -10.73
C GLU A 69 5.75 2.81 -9.59
N THR A 70 4.71 2.70 -8.76
CA THR A 70 4.60 3.51 -7.53
C THR A 70 5.45 2.98 -6.38
N THR A 71 5.75 1.67 -6.37
CA THR A 71 6.48 0.97 -5.29
C THR A 71 7.99 0.83 -5.58
N ASN A 72 8.46 1.12 -6.79
CA ASN A 72 9.88 1.03 -7.19
C ASN A 72 10.33 2.40 -7.74
N ARG A 73 11.54 2.93 -7.47
CA ARG A 73 12.76 2.21 -7.06
C ARG A 73 13.85 3.08 -6.40
N ASP A 74 13.89 4.40 -6.60
CA ASP A 74 15.05 5.19 -6.17
C ASP A 74 14.94 5.78 -4.74
N TYR A 75 13.72 5.98 -4.23
CA TYR A 75 13.50 6.76 -3.00
C TYR A 75 13.28 5.91 -1.73
N LEU A 76 12.82 4.67 -1.86
CA LEU A 76 12.73 3.70 -0.75
C LEU A 76 14.09 3.06 -0.44
N ALA A 77 15.01 3.00 -1.41
CA ALA A 77 16.33 2.38 -1.21
C ALA A 77 17.27 3.24 -0.35
N ASN A 78 17.08 4.56 -0.31
CA ASN A 78 17.92 5.46 0.48
C ASN A 78 17.17 6.71 0.97
N PRO A 79 16.26 6.57 1.96
CA PRO A 79 15.61 7.72 2.60
C PRO A 79 16.65 8.73 3.10
N THR A 80 17.80 8.26 3.59
CA THR A 80 18.90 9.11 4.06
C THR A 80 19.41 10.05 2.97
N ALA A 81 19.64 9.58 1.74
CA ALA A 81 20.09 10.43 0.63
C ALA A 81 19.03 11.46 0.23
N LEU A 82 17.76 11.06 0.19
CA LEU A 82 16.66 11.95 -0.15
C LEU A 82 16.50 13.09 0.87
N PHE A 83 16.51 12.80 2.17
CA PHE A 83 16.47 13.84 3.19
C PHE A 83 17.74 14.69 3.16
N THR A 84 18.92 14.10 2.96
CA THR A 84 20.18 14.86 2.87
C THR A 84 20.16 15.87 1.70
N GLN A 85 19.58 15.49 0.56
CA GLN A 85 19.51 16.35 -0.61
C GLN A 85 18.41 17.42 -0.48
N ASN A 86 17.23 17.03 0.01
CA ASN A 86 16.01 17.83 -0.11
C ASN A 86 15.56 18.50 1.19
N LEU A 87 16.03 18.06 2.36
CA LEU A 87 15.68 18.65 3.66
C LEU A 87 16.85 19.48 4.19
N LYS A 88 16.73 20.81 4.09
CA LYS A 88 17.77 21.74 4.54
C LYS A 88 17.18 22.86 5.37
N MET A 89 17.80 23.16 6.50
CA MET A 89 17.40 24.30 7.32
C MET A 89 17.89 25.61 6.67
N GLY A 90 16.95 26.51 6.38
CA GLY A 90 17.26 27.84 5.83
C GLY A 90 17.92 28.74 6.88
N LEU A 91 19.26 28.78 6.92
CA LEU A 91 20.03 29.61 7.87
C LEU A 91 19.90 31.12 7.67
N MET A 92 19.37 31.55 6.51
CA MET A 92 19.05 32.94 6.21
C MET A 92 17.88 33.50 7.04
N VAL A 93 17.04 32.62 7.61
CA VAL A 93 15.94 33.03 8.48
C VAL A 93 16.51 33.36 9.87
N LYS A 94 16.44 34.64 10.25
CA LYS A 94 16.94 35.16 11.54
C LYS A 94 16.10 34.69 12.72
N ASP A 95 14.79 34.51 12.51
CA ASP A 95 13.86 34.02 13.52
C ASP A 95 13.98 32.50 13.69
N VAL A 96 14.39 32.06 14.88
CA VAL A 96 14.64 30.64 15.17
C VAL A 96 13.35 29.82 15.12
N PRO A 97 12.23 30.24 15.76
CA PRO A 97 10.97 29.50 15.69
C PRO A 97 10.43 29.33 14.27
N ASP A 98 10.41 30.38 13.44
CA ASP A 98 9.95 30.32 12.05
C ASP A 98 10.86 29.41 11.21
N ARG A 99 12.18 29.46 11.44
CA ARG A 99 13.14 28.58 10.77
C ARG A 99 12.88 27.11 11.08
N VAL A 100 12.64 26.78 12.34
CA VAL A 100 12.31 25.42 12.78
C VAL A 100 10.98 24.98 12.20
N ALA A 101 9.95 25.83 12.24
CA ALA A 101 8.62 25.52 11.69
C ALA A 101 8.66 25.26 10.17
N LYS A 102 9.44 26.05 9.41
CA LYS A 102 9.64 25.84 7.96
C LYS A 102 10.34 24.52 7.66
N TYR A 103 11.35 24.16 8.45
CA TYR A 103 12.04 22.88 8.32
C TYR A 103 11.08 21.70 8.52
N PHE A 104 10.22 21.74 9.56
CA PHE A 104 9.21 20.72 9.77
C PHE A 104 8.16 20.66 8.65
N ARG A 105 7.69 21.79 8.14
CA ARG A 105 6.78 21.80 6.98
C ARG A 105 7.41 21.17 5.73
N GLN A 106 8.71 21.41 5.51
CA GLN A 106 9.44 20.81 4.40
C GLN A 106 9.60 19.29 4.58
N PHE A 107 9.84 18.83 5.81
CA PHE A 107 9.83 17.41 6.14
C PHE A 107 8.47 16.78 5.82
N GLU A 108 7.38 17.31 6.36
CA GLU A 108 6.01 16.80 6.12
C GLU A 108 5.67 16.77 4.63
N LYS A 109 6.07 17.82 3.88
CA LYS A 109 5.90 17.84 2.42
C LYS A 109 6.66 16.71 1.73
N ILE A 110 7.92 16.47 2.12
CA ILE A 110 8.71 15.36 1.58
C ILE A 110 8.04 14.01 1.90
N ILE A 111 7.52 13.83 3.12
CA ILE A 111 6.79 12.61 3.51
C ILE A 111 5.54 12.41 2.66
N ALA A 112 4.74 13.47 2.46
CA ALA A 112 3.50 13.44 1.69
C ALA A 112 3.75 13.19 0.19
N ASP A 113 4.68 13.95 -0.40
CA ASP A 113 5.00 13.86 -1.84
C ASP A 113 5.58 12.48 -2.21
N ASN A 114 6.22 11.78 -1.26
CA ASN A 114 6.82 10.46 -1.47
C ASN A 114 6.01 9.31 -0.86
N ARG A 115 4.79 9.56 -0.36
CA ARG A 115 3.90 8.55 0.25
C ARG A 115 4.58 7.69 1.33
N PHE A 116 5.55 8.25 2.05
CA PHE A 116 6.18 7.56 3.17
C PHE A 116 5.17 7.27 4.29
N HIS A 117 4.11 8.06 4.42
CA HIS A 117 3.01 7.80 5.35
C HIS A 117 2.32 6.43 5.14
N GLU A 118 2.30 5.89 3.91
CA GLU A 118 1.71 4.59 3.62
C GLU A 118 2.61 3.42 4.08
N HIS A 119 3.90 3.69 4.31
CA HIS A 119 4.93 2.68 4.60
C HIS A 119 5.56 2.82 6.01
N LEU A 120 5.38 3.97 6.66
CA LEU A 120 5.77 4.18 8.05
C LEU A 120 4.64 3.64 8.92
N GLY A 121 4.85 2.44 9.48
CA GLY A 121 3.96 1.86 10.48
C GLY A 121 3.67 2.88 11.58
N ARG A 122 2.40 3.00 11.97
CA ARG A 122 2.03 3.80 13.15
C ARG A 122 2.74 3.19 14.35
N GLY A 123 3.76 3.90 14.85
CA GLY A 123 4.37 3.60 16.15
C GLY A 123 3.40 3.86 17.29
#